data_AF-A0A2S6WE65-F1
#
_entry.id   AF-A0A2S6WE65-F1
#
_cell.length_a   1.000
_cell.length_b   1.000
_cell.length_c   1.000
_cell.angle_alpha   90.00
_cell.angle_beta   90.00
_cell.angle_gamma   90.00
#
_symmetry.space_group_name_H-M   'P 1'
#
loop_
_entity.id
_entity.type
_entity.pdbx_description
1 polymer ?
#
loop_
_entity_poly.entity_id
_entity_poly.type
_entity_poly.pdbx_seq_one_letter_code
_entity_poly.pdbx_strand_id
1 'polypeptide(L)' 'MVANLDPHRTQEATISLDMPQLGLDWHESVPVHDELTDETYHWGRTNYVRLEPGRAPAHVFHLRRPSAAAPRNEGSAAS' A
#
# COMPACT_ATOMS: atom_id res chain seq x y z
N MET A 1 -0.50 4.89 7.70
CA MET A 1 0.12 6.23 7.65
C MET A 1 1.57 6.13 8.09
N VAL A 2 2.45 6.92 7.48
CA VAL A 2 3.83 7.13 7.94
C VAL A 2 4.10 8.64 7.95
N ALA A 3 4.85 9.14 8.94
CA ALA A 3 5.15 10.55 9.06
C ALA A 3 6.60 10.76 9.50
N ASN A 4 7.22 11.81 8.96
CA ASN A 4 8.49 12.31 9.43
C ASN A 4 8.24 13.29 10.58
N LEU A 5 8.86 13.05 11.73
CA LEU A 5 8.76 13.91 12.92
C LEU A 5 9.86 14.97 13.01
N ASP A 6 10.85 14.95 12.10
CA ASP A 6 11.83 16.02 11.94
C ASP A 6 11.26 17.07 10.98
N PRO A 7 10.90 18.28 11.47
CA PRO A 7 10.28 19.32 10.65
C PRO A 7 11.26 20.02 9.70
N HIS A 8 12.56 19.72 9.78
CA HIS A 8 13.61 20.46 9.08
C HIS A 8 14.41 19.59 8.12
N ARG A 9 14.45 18.27 8.32
CA ARG A 9 15.28 17.38 7.50
C ARG A 9 14.46 16.29 6.83
N THR A 10 14.83 15.98 5.60
CA THR A 10 14.38 14.78 4.90
C THR A 10 14.82 13.55 5.69
N GLN A 11 13.89 12.62 5.88
CA GLN A 11 14.16 11.31 6.47
C GLN A 11 13.83 10.22 5.48
N GLU A 12 14.66 9.17 5.49
CA GLU A 12 14.50 7.99 4.65
C GLU A 12 14.45 6.75 5.53
N ALA A 13 13.58 5.81 5.21
CA ALA A 13 13.41 4.60 6.00
C ALA A 13 12.97 3.41 5.14
N THR A 14 13.19 2.22 5.67
CA THR A 14 12.58 1.00 5.16
C THR A 14 11.47 0.57 6.11
N ILE A 15 10.24 0.55 5.62
CA ILE A 15 9.05 0.12 6.34
C ILE A 15 8.88 -1.38 6.14
N SER A 16 8.73 -2.13 7.23
CA SER A 16 8.34 -3.54 7.21
C SER A 16 6.88 -3.66 7.60
N LEU A 17 6.07 -4.25 6.71
CA LEU A 17 4.64 -4.47 6.94
C LEU A 17 4.38 -5.88 7.44
N ASP A 18 3.46 -6.00 8.38
CA ASP A 18 2.84 -7.27 8.74
C ASP A 18 1.74 -7.59 7.71
N MET A 19 2.11 -8.33 6.66
CA MET A 19 1.23 -8.63 5.54
C MET A 19 -0.02 -9.43 5.98
N PRO A 20 0.09 -10.46 6.85
CA PRO A 20 -1.08 -11.16 7.36
C PRO A 20 -2.07 -10.28 8.14
N GLN A 21 -1.60 -9.30 8.92
CA GLN A 21 -2.51 -8.33 9.57
C GLN A 21 -3.28 -7.48 8.55
N LEU A 22 -2.72 -7.29 7.36
CA LEU A 22 -3.37 -6.65 6.23
C LEU A 22 -4.22 -7.63 5.41
N GLY A 23 -4.37 -8.89 5.81
CA GLY A 23 -5.13 -9.91 5.09
C GLY A 23 -4.49 -10.30 3.76
N LEU A 24 -3.16 -10.19 3.64
CA LEU A 24 -2.37 -10.46 2.44
C LEU A 24 -1.35 -11.56 2.71
N ASP A 25 -0.95 -12.27 1.66
CA ASP A 25 0.15 -13.22 1.75
C ASP A 25 1.51 -12.50 1.90
N TRP A 26 2.48 -13.14 2.56
CA TRP A 26 3.81 -12.54 2.82
C TRP A 26 4.58 -12.10 1.58
N HIS A 27 4.27 -12.68 0.41
CA HIS A 27 4.92 -12.41 -0.87
C HIS A 27 4.07 -11.52 -1.78
N GLU A 28 2.88 -11.12 -1.32
CA GLU A 28 1.97 -10.30 -2.10
C GLU A 28 2.50 -8.87 -2.26
N SER A 29 2.20 -8.26 -3.39
CA SER A 29 2.42 -6.84 -3.65
C SER A 29 1.10 -6.21 -4.06
N VAL A 30 0.69 -5.16 -3.36
CA VAL A 30 -0.62 -4.53 -3.52
C VAL A 30 -0.50 -3.06 -3.90
N PRO A 31 -1.41 -2.52 -4.72
CA PRO A 31 -1.44 -1.09 -4.97
C PRO A 31 -1.90 -0.36 -3.71
N VAL A 32 -1.13 0.65 -3.31
CA VAL A 32 -1.49 1.62 -2.27
C VAL A 32 -1.62 3.00 -2.90
N HIS A 33 -2.63 3.73 -2.48
CA HIS A 33 -2.86 5.10 -2.93
C HIS A 33 -2.52 6.06 -1.80
N ASP A 34 -1.68 7.05 -2.05
CA ASP A 34 -1.43 8.11 -1.07
C ASP A 34 -2.45 9.22 -1.22
N GLU A 35 -3.32 9.36 -0.23
CA GLU A 35 -4.40 10.35 -0.22
C GLU A 35 -3.87 11.79 -0.14
N LEU A 36 -2.59 12.00 0.23
CA LEU A 36 -2.00 13.34 0.31
C LEU A 36 -1.41 13.83 -1.02
N THR A 37 -0.91 12.91 -1.85
CA THR A 37 -0.23 13.25 -3.12
C THR A 37 -0.96 12.74 -4.35
N ASP A 38 -2.01 11.93 -4.19
CA ASP A 38 -2.75 11.22 -5.25
C ASP A 38 -1.89 10.16 -5.99
N GLU A 39 -0.66 9.92 -5.54
CA GLU A 39 0.24 8.94 -6.15
C GLU A 39 -0.14 7.50 -5.79
N THR A 40 0.16 6.57 -6.69
CA THR A 40 -0.06 5.14 -6.45
C THR A 40 1.27 4.40 -6.49
N TYR A 41 1.48 3.54 -5.50
CA TYR A 41 2.67 2.73 -5.33
C TYR A 41 2.28 1.24 -5.25
N HIS A 42 3.24 0.35 -5.53
CA HIS A 42 3.09 -1.08 -5.26
C HIS A 42 3.89 -1.43 -4.02
N TRP A 43 3.20 -1.83 -2.95
CA TRP A 43 3.81 -2.15 -1.67
C TRP A 43 3.80 -3.65 -1.40
N GLY A 44 4.96 -4.18 -1.03
CA GLY A 44 5.12 -5.52 -0.49
C GLY A 44 5.45 -5.49 1.00
N ARG A 45 6.09 -6.55 1.50
CA ARG A 45 6.49 -6.63 2.91
C ARG A 45 7.51 -5.56 3.31
N THR A 46 8.39 -5.12 2.41
CA THR A 46 9.50 -4.21 2.71
C THR A 46 9.50 -3.08 1.69
N ASN A 47 9.31 -1.84 2.14
CA ASN A 47 9.12 -0.68 1.27
C ASN A 47 10.04 0.46 1.68
N TYR A 48 10.70 1.08 0.70
CA TYR A 48 11.48 2.29 0.92
C TYR A 48 10.57 3.52 0.88
N VAL A 49 10.80 4.47 1.80
CA VAL A 49 10.12 5.77 1.83
C VAL A 49 11.12 6.89 2.05
N ARG A 50 10.85 8.04 1.43
CA ARG A 50 11.60 9.28 1.61
C ARG A 50 10.61 10.41 1.86
N LEU A 51 10.69 11.03 3.03
CA LEU A 51 9.76 12.06 3.49
C LEU A 51 10.48 13.40 3.62
N GLU A 52 10.10 14.35 2.77
CA GLU A 52 10.72 15.67 2.67
C GLU A 52 9.80 16.73 3.28
N PRO A 53 10.22 17.42 4.37
CA PRO A 53 9.48 18.54 4.92
C PRO A 53 9.16 19.60 3.86
N GLY A 54 7.94 20.12 3.87
CA GLY A 54 7.48 21.13 2.90
C GLY A 54 7.01 20.59 1.55
N ARG A 55 7.31 19.32 1.21
CA ARG A 55 6.79 18.66 -0.01
C ARG A 55 5.88 17.48 0.32
N ALA A 56 6.41 16.50 1.04
CA ALA A 56 5.70 15.29 1.45
C ALA A 56 6.18 14.87 2.85
N PRO A 57 5.76 15.57 3.92
CA PRO A 57 6.20 15.29 5.29
C PRO A 57 5.60 13.98 5.85
N ALA A 58 4.53 13.49 5.23
CA ALA A 58 3.84 12.26 5.60
C ALA A 58 3.20 11.64 4.35
N HIS A 59 2.85 10.37 4.47
CA HIS A 59 2.00 9.66 3.53
C HIS A 59 0.83 8.99 4.26
N VAL A 60 -0.38 9.12 3.69
CA VAL A 60 -1.60 8.48 4.18
C VAL A 60 -2.06 7.48 3.14
N PHE A 61 -1.60 6.24 3.30
CA PHE A 61 -1.90 5.17 2.34
C PHE A 61 -3.26 4.52 2.57
N HIS A 62 -4.01 4.41 1.48
CA HIS A 62 -5.19 3.56 1.34
C HIS A 62 -4.80 2.30 0.54
N LEU A 63 -4.95 1.13 1.16
CA LEU A 63 -4.75 -0.16 0.50
C LEU A 63 -5.88 -0.45 -0.49
N ARG A 64 -5.55 -0.58 -1.78
CA ARG A 64 -6.52 -1.00 -2.80
C ARG A 64 -6.43 -2.51 -2.95
N ARG A 65 -7.25 -3.25 -2.19
CA ARG A 65 -7.41 -4.69 -2.42
C ARG A 65 -8.14 -4.91 -3.75
N PRO A 66 -7.69 -5.85 -4.60
CA PRO A 66 -8.54 -6.32 -5.69
C PRO A 66 -9.86 -6.76 -5.07
N SER A 67 -11.00 -6.29 -5.59
CA SER A 67 -12.27 -6.82 -5.13
C SER A 67 -12.23 -8.33 -5.35
N ALA A 68 -12.55 -9.13 -4.33
CA ALA A 68 -12.73 -10.56 -4.52
C ALA A 68 -13.71 -10.72 -5.69
N ALA A 69 -13.22 -11.21 -6.83
CA ALA A 69 -14.06 -11.42 -7.98
C ALA A 69 -15.24 -12.27 -7.51
N ALA A 70 -16.46 -11.80 -7.74
CA ALA A 70 -17.65 -12.59 -7.50
C ALA A 70 -17.43 -13.97 -8.14
N PRO A 71 -17.81 -15.08 -7.48
CA PRO A 71 -17.56 -16.41 -8.01
C PRO A 71 -18.08 -16.46 -9.45
N ARG A 72 -17.18 -16.71 -10.41
CA ARG A 72 -17.59 -17.03 -11.78
C ARG A 72 -18.44 -18.27 -11.64
N ASN A 73 -19.73 -18.13 -11.91
CA ASN A 73 -20.68 -19.21 -11.88
C ASN A 73 -20.28 -20.22 -12.97
N GLU A 74 -19.46 -21.20 -12.62
CA GLU A 74 -19.23 -22.39 -13.44
C GLU A 74 -20.51 -23.21 -13.38
N GLY A 75 -21.40 -22.95 -14.34
CA GLY A 75 -22.69 -23.60 -14.38
C GLY A 75 -23.40 -23.35 -15.70
N SER A 76 -22.99 -24.05 -16.75
CA SER A 76 -23.89 -24.93 -17.51
C SER A 76 -23.10 -25.76 -18.51
N ALA A 77 -22.79 -27.00 -18.11
CA ALA A 77 -22.74 -28.10 -19.07
C ALA A 77 -24.18 -28.45 -19.48
N ALA A 78 -24.32 -29.08 -20.66
CA ALA A 78 -25.55 -29.50 -21.36
C ALA A 78 -26.24 -28.36 -22.14
N SER A 79 -26.52 -28.49 -23.45
CA SER A 79 -26.63 -29.66 -24.34
C SER A 79 -26.21 -29.32 -25.77
#